data_AF-X1BRM1-F1
#
_entry.id   AF-X1BRM1-F1
#
_cell.length_a   1.000
_cell.length_b   1.000
_cell.length_c   1.000
_cell.angle_alpha   90.00
_cell.angle_beta   90.00
_cell.angle_gamma   90.00
#
_symmetry.space_group_name_H-M   'P 1'
#
loop_
_entity.id
_entity.type
_entity.pdbx_description
1 polymer ?
#
loop_
_entity_poly.entity_id
_entity_poly.type
_entity_poly.pdbx_seq_one_letter_code
_entity_poly.pdbx_strand_id
1 'polypeptide(L)' 'MKKQAVFILIFVLIGFSLRAQDTLPKFTVKELSKGKILVSWINPFANCNQLMVQRSYDSLKFFKSIYSAQSPDLPQNGFV' A
#
# COMPACT_ATOMS: atom_id res chain seq x y z
N MET A 1 -41.90 2.51 -12.83
CA MET A 1 -41.72 1.92 -11.49
C MET A 1 -41.05 0.53 -11.53
N LYS A 2 -41.67 -0.51 -12.12
CA LYS A 2 -41.07 -1.87 -12.14
C LYS A 2 -39.70 -1.97 -12.83
N LYS A 3 -39.53 -1.33 -13.99
CA LYS A 3 -38.25 -1.30 -14.72
C LYS A 3 -37.13 -0.58 -13.96
N GLN A 4 -37.46 0.50 -13.24
CA GLN A 4 -36.50 1.25 -12.42
C GLN A 4 -36.01 0.42 -11.23
N ALA A 5 -36.91 -0.35 -10.59
CA ALA A 5 -36.53 -1.26 -9.50
C ALA A 5 -35.54 -2.34 -9.96
N VAL A 6 -35.73 -2.88 -11.17
CA VAL A 6 -34.80 -3.85 -11.77
C VAL A 6 -33.42 -3.23 -12.01
N PHE A 7 -33.36 -2.01 -12.55
CA PHE A 7 -32.09 -1.30 -12.75
C PHE A 7 -31.35 -1.02 -11.44
N ILE A 8 -32.07 -0.61 -10.39
CA ILE A 8 -31.48 -0.36 -9.07
C ILE A 8 -30.94 -1.66 -8.46
N LEU A 9 -31.69 -2.76 -8.57
CA LEU A 9 -31.26 -4.07 -8.07
C LEU A 9 -29.98 -4.53 -8.75
N ILE A 10 -29.89 -4.40 -10.08
CA ILE A 10 -28.68 -4.74 -10.85
C ILE A 10 -27.50 -3.89 -10.40
N PHE A 11 -27.70 -2.59 -10.19
CA PHE A 11 -26.65 -1.68 -9.76
C PHE A 11 -26.11 -2.03 -8.36
N VAL A 12 -27.00 -2.39 -7.42
CA VAL A 12 -26.63 -2.84 -6.07
C VAL A 12 -25.83 -4.16 -6.13
N LEU A 13 -26.24 -5.11 -6.97
CA LEU A 13 -25.54 -6.39 -7.12
C LEU A 13 -24.12 -6.24 -7.69
N ILE A 14 -23.92 -5.31 -8.62
CA ILE A 14 -22.59 -5.00 -9.18
C ILE A 14 -21.68 -4.37 -8.12
N GLY A 15 -22.24 -3.56 -7.22
CA GLY A 15 -21.50 -2.90 -6.14
C GLY A 15 -20.78 -3.88 -5.19
N PHE A 16 -21.33 -5.06 -4.94
CA PHE A 16 -20.70 -6.09 -4.08
C PHE A 16 -19.45 -6.74 -4.68
N SER A 17 -19.24 -6.60 -6.00
CA SER A 17 -18.07 -7.16 -6.68
C SER A 17 -16.91 -6.16 -6.81
N LEU A 18 -17.11 -4.90 -6.40
CA LEU A 18 -16.08 -3.89 -6.41
C LEU A 18 -15.09 -4.15 -5.28
N ARG A 19 -13.86 -4.55 -5.63
CA ARG A 19 -12.73 -4.54 -4.71
C ARG A 19 -11.98 -3.24 -4.88
N ALA A 20 -11.83 -2.48 -3.81
CA ALA A 20 -10.87 -1.39 -3.79
C ALA A 20 -9.47 -1.96 -4.01
N GLN A 21 -8.59 -1.18 -4.66
CA GLN A 21 -7.19 -1.56 -4.76
C GLN A 21 -6.66 -1.71 -3.33
N ASP A 22 -6.10 -2.89 -3.06
CA ASP A 22 -5.39 -3.11 -1.81
C ASP A 22 -4.25 -2.09 -1.73
N THR A 23 -4.02 -1.52 -0.54
CA THR A 23 -3.03 -0.44 -0.40
C THR A 23 -1.65 -0.99 -0.78
N LEU A 24 -1.16 -0.53 -1.94
CA LEU A 24 0.13 -0.93 -2.48
C LEU A 24 1.23 -0.04 -1.89
N PRO A 25 2.34 -0.63 -1.39
CA PRO A 25 2.47 -1.96 -0.79
C PRO A 25 1.95 -1.96 0.66
N LYS A 26 1.46 -3.10 1.16
CA LYS A 26 1.21 -3.28 2.59
C LYS A 26 2.54 -3.21 3.34
N PHE A 27 2.80 -2.07 3.97
CA PHE A 27 3.88 -1.93 4.93
C PHE A 27 3.30 -1.75 6.33
N THR A 28 4.02 -2.27 7.32
CA THR A 28 3.73 -2.12 8.74
C THR A 28 4.64 -1.05 9.30
N VAL A 29 4.07 -0.14 10.09
CA VAL A 29 4.80 0.87 10.85
C VAL A 29 4.72 0.52 12.33
N LYS A 30 5.87 0.42 13.01
CA LYS A 30 5.95 0.11 14.43
C LYS A 30 6.97 1.00 15.11
N GLU A 31 6.59 1.65 16.22
CA GLU A 31 7.57 2.33 17.08
C GLU A 31 8.34 1.29 17.90
N LEU A 32 9.66 1.26 17.76
CA LEU A 32 10.54 0.36 18.51
C LEU A 32 10.98 0.97 19.85
N SER A 33 11.18 2.28 19.86
CA SER A 33 11.52 3.11 21.02
C SER A 33 11.22 4.57 20.66
N LYS A 34 11.25 5.49 21.64
CA LYS A 34 10.98 6.93 21.42
C LYS A 34 11.70 7.48 20.18
N GLY A 35 10.93 7.75 19.12
CA GLY A 35 11.44 8.33 17.87
C GLY A 35 12.13 7.36 16.90
N LYS A 36 12.17 6.05 17.18
CA LYS A 36 12.65 5.01 16.24
C LYS A 36 11.45 4.27 15.67
N ILE A 37 11.21 4.47 14.37
CA ILE A 37 10.04 3.95 13.67
C ILE A 37 10.49 2.92 12.66
N LEU A 38 10.17 1.64 12.92
CA LEU A 38 10.36 0.58 11.96
C LEU A 38 9.25 0.64 10.90
N VAL A 39 9.64 0.79 9.64
CA VAL A 39 8.81 0.54 8.47
C VAL A 39 9.23 -0.80 7.90
N SER A 40 8.32 -1.76 7.80
CA SER A 40 8.62 -3.12 7.30
C SER A 40 7.57 -3.58 6.30
N TRP A 41 7.95 -4.41 5.33
CA TRP A 41 7.05 -4.88 4.29
C TRP A 41 7.44 -6.27 3.80
N ILE A 42 6.45 -6.97 3.24
CA ILE A 42 6.67 -8.19 2.46
C ILE A 42 6.77 -7.78 0.99
N ASN A 43 7.84 -8.18 0.33
CA ASN A 43 8.05 -7.88 -1.08
C ASN A 43 7.24 -8.86 -1.95
N PRO A 44 6.25 -8.38 -2.73
CA PRO A 44 5.48 -9.26 -3.60
C PRO A 44 6.21 -9.59 -4.91
N PHE A 45 7.39 -9.01 -5.16
CA PHE A 45 8.13 -9.13 -6.42
C PHE A 45 9.42 -9.93 -6.23
N ALA A 46 9.48 -11.12 -6.81
CA ALA A 46 10.66 -12.01 -6.71
C ALA A 46 11.93 -11.46 -7.39
N ASN A 47 11.77 -10.63 -8.44
CA ASN A 47 12.88 -10.07 -9.21
C ASN A 47 12.91 -8.53 -9.08
N CYS A 48 12.92 -8.04 -7.85
CA CYS A 48 12.96 -6.60 -7.59
C CYS A 48 14.41 -6.10 -7.68
N ASN A 49 14.72 -5.25 -8.67
CA ASN A 49 16.06 -4.71 -8.86
C ASN A 49 16.33 -3.42 -8.07
N GLN A 50 15.27 -2.71 -7.68
CA GLN A 50 15.38 -1.44 -6.96
C GLN A 50 14.17 -1.25 -6.05
N LEU A 51 14.44 -0.84 -4.82
CA LEU A 51 13.42 -0.50 -3.84
C LEU A 51 13.88 0.71 -3.03
N MET A 52 13.03 1.74 -3.00
CA MET A 52 13.28 2.97 -2.24
C MET A 52 12.15 3.24 -1.26
N VAL A 53 12.49 3.67 -0.05
CA VAL A 53 11.51 4.21 0.91
C VAL A 53 11.47 5.72 0.73
N GLN A 54 10.26 6.24 0.52
CA GLN A 54 10.01 7.67 0.39
C GLN A 54 9.14 8.16 1.53
N ARG A 55 9.41 9.38 1.99
CA ARG A 55 8.65 10.03 3.07
C ARG A 55 8.18 11.40 2.63
N SER A 56 6.95 11.74 3.01
CA SER A 56 6.40 13.09 2.98
C SER A 56 5.93 13.50 4.37
N TYR A 57 6.10 14.77 4.71
CA TYR A 57 5.48 15.38 5.89
C TYR A 57 4.07 15.93 5.62
N ASP A 58 3.74 16.17 4.35
CA ASP A 58 2.42 16.62 3.88
C ASP A 58 1.48 15.43 3.61
N SER A 59 2.00 14.20 3.66
CA SER A 59 1.34 12.92 3.35
C SER A 59 0.82 12.77 1.91
N LEU A 60 0.55 13.86 1.19
CA LEU A 60 0.01 13.84 -0.17
C LEU A 60 0.99 14.35 -1.23
N LYS A 61 1.93 15.24 -0.86
CA LYS A 61 2.87 15.86 -1.81
C LYS A 61 4.31 15.79 -1.31
N PHE A 62 5.27 16.11 -2.17
CA PHE A 62 6.68 16.33 -1.78
C PHE A 62 7.37 15.12 -1.14
N PHE A 63 7.08 13.91 -1.62
CA PHE A 63 7.79 12.71 -1.22
C PHE A 63 9.27 12.79 -1.58
N LYS A 64 10.15 12.46 -0.64
CA LYS A 64 11.60 12.39 -0.84
C LYS A 64 12.10 10.99 -0.52
N SER A 65 13.00 10.47 -1.33
CA SER A 65 13.70 9.22 -1.06
C SER A 65 14.62 9.39 0.14
N ILE A 66 14.40 8.60 1.19
CA ILE A 66 15.20 8.62 2.42
C ILE A 66 16.03 7.35 2.62
N TYR A 67 15.73 6.30 1.86
CA TYR A 67 16.45 5.03 1.91
C TYR A 67 16.35 4.27 0.59
N SER A 68 17.41 3.55 0.25
CA SER A 68 17.49 2.62 -0.87
C SER A 68 17.92 1.26 -0.33
N ALA A 69 17.12 0.22 -0.56
CA ALA A 69 17.43 -1.12 -0.09
C ALA A 69 18.67 -1.67 -0.83
N GLN A 70 19.58 -2.31 -0.09
CA GLN A 70 20.76 -2.97 -0.67
C GLN A 70 20.42 -4.31 -1.33
N SER A 71 19.42 -5.01 -0.81
CA SER A 71 18.91 -6.28 -1.35
C SER A 71 17.40 -6.17 -1.59
N PRO A 72 16.99 -5.43 -2.63
CA PRO A 72 15.58 -5.10 -2.89
C PRO A 72 14.69 -6.32 -3.17
N ASP A 73 15.30 -7.43 -3.58
CA ASP A 73 14.68 -8.72 -3.88
C ASP A 73 14.30 -9.55 -2.64
N LEU A 74 14.77 -9.17 -1.44
CA LEU A 74 14.47 -9.93 -0.22
C LEU A 74 12.95 -10.07 -0.01
N PRO A 75 12.44 -11.25 0.39
CA PRO A 75 11.01 -11.46 0.64
C PRO A 75 10.44 -10.58 1.75
N GLN A 76 11.26 -10.24 2.75
CA GLN A 76 10.90 -9.36 3.85
C GLN A 76 11.98 -8.30 4.02
N ASN A 77 11.56 -7.04 4.09
CA ASN A 77 12.44 -5.89 4.21
C ASN A 77 11.98 -4.95 5.32
N GLY A 78 12.90 -4.08 5.75
CA GLY A 78 12.57 -3.00 6.68
C GLY A 78 13.60 -1.88 6.69
N PHE A 79 13.17 -0.74 7.26
CA PHE A 79 13.94 0.48 7.46
C PHE A 79 13.56 1.09 8.81
N VAL A 80 14.52 1.65 9.55
CA VAL A 80 14.33 2.30 10.87
C VAL A 80 14.81 3.74 10.82
#